data_AF-A0A1I7U2E5-F1
#
_entry.id   AF-A0A1I7U2E5-F1
#
_cell.length_a   1.000
_cell.length_b   1.000
_cell.length_c   1.000
_cell.angle_alpha   90.00
_cell.angle_beta   90.00
_cell.angle_gamma   90.00
#
_symmetry.space_group_name_H-M   'P 1'
#
loop_
_entity.id
_entity.type
_entity.pdbx_description
1 polymer ?
#
loop_
_entity_poly.entity_id
_entity_poly.type
_entity_poly.pdbx_seq_one_letter_code
_entity_poly.pdbx_strand_id
1 'polypeptide(L)'
;MSLNRFAALYFATRRLRVNDFPLTGIAIIGAFGIAVLYTALGFRPNCGFVFYPSTFTWDKEYTDCATGMSTLIFYTVVAIATWTNTLNIATAFKLTVDKVGGMSQSDTHRRRKKLVLMFTQSVIQDCLHVIDLVNSIFIFKLNDALWFQFIFLSISFLLIHALDGFVMLYFHPEVHPKCLHGKGRKTSSKIVTIATPTFHGDRKVTTVMY
;
A
#
# COMPACT_ATOMS: atom_id res chain seq x y z
N MET A 1 1.24 -3.94 -1.17
CA MET A 1 1.43 -3.11 -2.39
C MET A 1 2.89 -2.97 -2.82
N SER A 2 3.81 -2.61 -1.92
CA SER A 2 5.26 -2.52 -2.16
C SER A 2 5.85 -3.76 -2.83
N LEU A 3 5.47 -4.96 -2.35
CA LEU A 3 5.92 -6.24 -2.91
C LEU A 3 5.56 -6.43 -4.39
N ASN A 4 4.36 -6.01 -4.81
CA ASN A 4 3.96 -6.11 -6.22
C ASN A 4 4.86 -5.23 -7.11
N ARG A 5 5.17 -4.00 -6.66
CA ARG A 5 6.07 -3.08 -7.37
C ARG A 5 7.50 -3.63 -7.43
N PHE A 6 8.01 -4.13 -6.30
CA PHE A 6 9.32 -4.76 -6.20
C PHE A 6 9.42 -5.96 -7.15
N ALA A 7 8.45 -6.88 -7.10
CA ALA A 7 8.44 -8.06 -7.94
C ALA A 7 8.32 -7.72 -9.43
N ALA A 8 7.57 -6.66 -9.79
CA ALA A 8 7.46 -6.21 -11.17
C ALA A 8 8.79 -5.71 -11.74
N LEU A 9 9.60 -5.04 -10.92
CA LEU A 9 10.87 -4.46 -11.37
C LEU A 9 12.03 -5.47 -11.33
N TYR A 10 12.08 -6.31 -10.29
CA TYR A 10 13.18 -7.27 -10.14
C TYR A 10 13.02 -8.51 -11.01
N PHE A 11 11.79 -8.96 -11.24
CA PHE A 11 11.49 -10.16 -12.03
C PHE A 11 10.86 -9.84 -13.40
N ALA A 12 10.96 -8.60 -13.88
CA ALA A 12 10.41 -8.15 -15.16
C ALA A 12 10.73 -9.11 -16.33
N THR A 13 12.00 -9.54 -16.43
CA THR A 13 12.48 -10.46 -17.48
C THR A 13 11.88 -11.86 -17.37
N ARG A 14 11.50 -12.30 -16.16
CA ARG A 14 10.84 -13.59 -15.90
C ARG A 14 9.32 -13.49 -16.08
N ARG A 15 8.74 -12.30 -15.89
CA ARG A 15 7.31 -12.01 -16.04
C ARG A 15 6.82 -12.11 -17.50
N LEU A 16 7.70 -11.85 -18.48
CA LEU A 16 7.43 -12.14 -19.91
C LEU A 16 7.25 -13.64 -20.22
N ARG A 17 7.70 -14.54 -19.33
CA ARG A 17 7.61 -16.00 -19.49
C ARG A 17 6.49 -16.64 -18.64
N VAL A 18 5.97 -15.92 -17.66
CA VAL A 18 4.93 -16.39 -16.72
C VAL A 18 3.70 -15.51 -16.91
N ASN A 19 3.06 -15.64 -18.07
CA ASN A 19 1.99 -14.74 -18.47
C ASN A 19 0.62 -15.06 -17.82
N ASP A 20 0.48 -16.21 -17.14
CA ASP A 20 -0.84 -16.74 -16.77
C ASP A 20 -1.08 -16.95 -15.27
N PHE A 21 -0.12 -16.65 -14.38
CA PHE A 21 -0.31 -16.89 -12.94
C PHE A 21 -0.81 -15.63 -12.22
N PRO A 22 -2.02 -15.63 -11.61
CA PRO A 22 -2.60 -14.46 -10.96
C PRO A 22 -1.99 -14.23 -9.56
N LEU A 23 -0.68 -13.95 -9.51
CA LEU A 23 0.09 -13.79 -8.27
C LEU A 23 -0.51 -12.74 -7.32
N THR A 24 -1.02 -11.63 -7.89
CA THR A 24 -1.70 -10.57 -7.13
C THR A 24 -2.99 -11.07 -6.49
N GLY A 25 -3.79 -11.86 -7.20
CA GLY A 25 -5.04 -12.43 -6.68
C GLY A 25 -4.77 -13.39 -5.52
N ILE A 26 -3.78 -14.26 -5.67
CA ILE A 26 -3.36 -15.19 -4.61
C ILE A 26 -2.85 -14.42 -3.38
N ALA A 27 -2.06 -13.36 -3.58
CA ALA A 27 -1.59 -12.51 -2.48
C ALA A 27 -2.74 -11.81 -1.74
N ILE A 28 -3.77 -11.36 -2.45
CA ILE A 28 -4.97 -10.76 -1.85
C ILE A 28 -5.73 -11.81 -1.03
N ILE A 29 -5.98 -13.00 -1.60
CA ILE A 29 -6.66 -14.09 -0.90
C ILE A 29 -5.87 -14.49 0.35
N GLY A 30 -4.54 -14.59 0.25
CA GLY A 30 -3.67 -14.87 1.39
C GLY A 30 -3.78 -13.80 2.49
N ALA A 31 -3.80 -12.51 2.11
CA ALA A 31 -3.98 -11.41 3.07
C ALA A 31 -5.33 -11.48 3.79
N PHE A 32 -6.42 -11.77 3.08
CA PHE A 32 -7.73 -11.99 3.69
C PHE A 32 -7.73 -13.22 4.60
N GLY A 33 -7.08 -14.32 4.20
CA GLY A 33 -6.95 -15.51 5.02
C GLY A 33 -6.23 -15.25 6.34
N ILE A 34 -5.15 -14.47 6.31
CA ILE A 34 -4.43 -14.04 7.52
C ILE A 34 -5.33 -13.15 8.40
N ALA A 35 -6.06 -12.20 7.81
CA ALA A 35 -6.98 -11.35 8.56
C ALA A 35 -8.07 -12.18 9.26
N VAL A 36 -8.70 -13.12 8.54
CA VAL A 36 -9.69 -14.04 9.09
C VAL A 36 -9.09 -14.90 10.21
N LEU A 37 -7.84 -15.34 10.08
CA LEU A 37 -7.16 -16.09 11.13
C LEU A 37 -7.00 -15.25 12.40
N TYR A 38 -6.54 -14.00 12.31
CA TYR A 38 -6.45 -13.11 13.47
C TYR A 38 -7.82 -12.88 14.13
N THR A 39 -8.86 -12.66 13.32
CA THR A 39 -10.23 -12.53 13.83
C THR A 39 -10.70 -13.81 14.52
N ALA A 40 -10.45 -14.98 13.93
CA ALA A 40 -10.80 -16.28 14.50
C ALA A 40 -10.11 -16.53 15.86
N LEU A 41 -8.84 -16.15 15.97
CA LEU A 41 -8.10 -16.23 17.24
C LEU A 41 -8.71 -15.32 18.32
N GLY A 42 -9.24 -14.16 17.93
CA GLY A 42 -9.93 -13.24 18.83
C GLY A 42 -11.28 -13.75 19.36
N PHE A 43 -11.93 -14.70 18.68
CA PHE A 43 -13.18 -15.31 19.15
C PHE A 43 -12.99 -16.38 20.24
N ARG A 44 -11.74 -16.75 20.55
CA ARG A 44 -11.49 -17.68 21.66
C ARG A 44 -11.89 -17.03 23.00
N PRO A 45 -12.37 -17.85 23.96
CA PRO A 45 -12.74 -17.32 25.27
C PRO A 45 -11.55 -16.61 25.90
N ASN A 46 -11.81 -15.43 26.49
CA ASN A 46 -10.82 -14.58 27.14
C ASN A 46 -9.74 -13.99 26.21
N CYS A 47 -9.90 -14.01 24.88
CA CYS A 47 -8.92 -13.50 23.92
C CYS A 47 -9.44 -12.32 23.08
N GLY A 48 -10.67 -11.88 23.33
CA GLY A 48 -11.40 -10.93 22.50
C GLY A 48 -11.29 -9.48 22.97
N PHE A 49 -11.97 -8.62 22.22
CA PHE A 49 -12.26 -7.24 22.60
C PHE A 49 -13.68 -7.19 23.16
N VAL A 50 -13.85 -6.51 24.29
CA VAL A 50 -15.13 -6.32 24.96
C VAL A 50 -15.56 -4.86 24.77
N PHE A 51 -16.84 -4.66 24.50
CA PHE A 51 -17.40 -3.32 24.47
C PHE A 51 -17.65 -2.83 25.89
N TYR A 52 -17.00 -1.73 26.28
CA TYR A 52 -17.19 -1.07 27.57
C TYR A 52 -18.24 0.04 27.42
N PRO A 53 -19.44 -0.11 28.01
CA PRO A 53 -20.52 0.88 27.89
C PRO A 53 -20.19 2.20 28.58
N SER A 54 -19.35 2.17 29.61
CA SER A 54 -18.90 3.37 30.31
C SER A 54 -18.13 4.30 29.38
N THR A 55 -17.31 3.75 28.49
CA THR A 55 -16.37 4.49 27.64
C THR A 55 -16.77 4.49 26.16
N PHE A 56 -17.91 3.88 25.84
CA PHE A 56 -18.46 3.69 24.49
C PHE A 56 -17.43 3.14 23.50
N THR A 57 -16.61 2.19 23.95
CA THR A 57 -15.47 1.74 23.17
C THR A 57 -15.22 0.24 23.25
N TRP A 58 -14.51 -0.29 22.27
CA TRP A 58 -13.99 -1.65 22.25
C TRP A 58 -12.57 -1.64 22.82
N ASP A 59 -12.35 -2.29 23.95
CA ASP A 59 -11.02 -2.46 24.54
C ASP A 59 -10.74 -3.95 24.77
N LYS A 60 -9.47 -4.32 24.84
CA LYS A 60 -9.07 -5.70 25.12
C LYS A 60 -9.48 -6.09 26.53
N GLU A 61 -9.74 -7.37 26.73
CA GLU A 61 -9.95 -7.90 28.07
C GLU A 61 -8.64 -7.89 28.88
N TYR A 62 -8.72 -7.76 30.21
CA TYR A 62 -7.56 -7.80 31.11
C TYR A 62 -7.12 -9.24 31.41
N THR A 63 -6.90 -10.02 30.35
CA THR A 63 -6.49 -11.41 30.39
C THR A 63 -5.15 -11.56 29.67
N ASP A 64 -4.41 -12.62 30.01
CA ASP A 64 -3.12 -12.91 29.38
C ASP A 64 -3.28 -13.15 27.87
N CYS A 65 -4.37 -13.78 27.45
CA CYS A 65 -4.61 -14.05 26.04
C CYS A 65 -4.89 -12.76 25.25
N ALA A 66 -5.81 -11.91 25.71
CA ALA A 66 -6.15 -10.66 25.01
C ALA A 66 -4.96 -9.68 25.01
N THR A 67 -4.16 -9.66 26.08
CA THR A 67 -2.92 -8.90 26.12
C THR A 67 -1.89 -9.44 25.14
N GLY A 68 -1.67 -10.76 25.11
CA GLY A 68 -0.77 -11.39 24.15
C GLY A 68 -1.18 -11.14 22.69
N MET A 69 -2.48 -11.19 22.39
CA MET A 69 -3.02 -10.88 21.06
C MET A 69 -2.78 -9.42 20.66
N SER A 70 -3.03 -8.47 21.56
CA SER A 70 -2.76 -7.04 21.32
C SER A 70 -1.27 -6.78 21.06
N THR A 71 -0.38 -7.42 21.83
CA THR A 71 1.07 -7.34 21.62
C THR A 71 1.50 -7.98 20.29
N LEU A 72 0.93 -9.13 19.93
CA LEU A 72 1.18 -9.79 18.65
C LEU A 72 0.77 -8.88 17.48
N ILE A 73 -0.44 -8.30 17.54
CA ILE A 73 -0.94 -7.36 16.53
C ILE A 73 0.02 -6.17 16.39
N PHE A 74 0.42 -5.54 17.50
CA PHE A 74 1.37 -4.42 17.49
C PHE A 74 2.68 -4.77 16.78
N TYR A 75 3.34 -5.87 17.18
CA TYR A 75 4.60 -6.28 16.55
C TYR A 75 4.42 -6.67 15.07
N THR A 76 3.29 -7.27 14.70
CA THR A 76 3.03 -7.63 13.29
C THR A 76 2.85 -6.39 12.42
N VAL A 77 2.17 -5.35 12.90
CA VAL A 77 2.03 -4.07 12.18
C VAL A 77 3.40 -3.41 11.99
N VAL A 78 4.22 -3.35 13.05
CA VAL A 78 5.58 -2.80 12.96
C VAL A 78 6.45 -3.62 11.99
N ALA A 79 6.37 -4.96 12.03
CA ALA A 79 7.11 -5.83 11.13
C ALA A 79 6.69 -5.64 9.65
N ILE A 80 5.39 -5.52 9.37
CA ILE A 80 4.89 -5.28 8.01
C ILE A 80 5.28 -3.88 7.51
N ALA A 81 5.23 -2.87 8.37
CA ALA A 81 5.63 -1.50 8.03
C ALA A 81 7.13 -1.44 7.69
N THR A 82 7.99 -2.00 8.54
CA THR A 82 9.44 -2.08 8.27
C THR A 82 9.72 -2.83 6.97
N TRP A 83 9.13 -4.00 6.76
CA TRP A 83 9.25 -4.78 5.53
C TRP A 83 8.81 -3.99 4.29
N THR A 84 7.68 -3.29 4.37
CA THR A 84 7.13 -2.48 3.27
C THR A 84 8.07 -1.34 2.90
N ASN A 85 8.64 -0.65 3.90
CA ASN A 85 9.61 0.43 3.67
C ASN A 85 10.91 -0.10 3.06
N THR A 86 11.42 -1.25 3.52
CA THR A 86 12.59 -1.90 2.91
C THR A 86 12.36 -2.21 1.43
N LEU A 87 11.19 -2.76 1.08
CA LEU A 87 10.83 -3.04 -0.32
C LEU A 87 10.71 -1.78 -1.17
N ASN A 88 10.20 -0.68 -0.61
CA ASN A 88 10.14 0.61 -1.31
C ASN A 88 11.54 1.19 -1.53
N ILE A 89 12.45 1.09 -0.55
CA ILE A 89 13.85 1.49 -0.69
C ILE A 89 14.56 0.65 -1.75
N ALA A 90 14.39 -0.67 -1.74
CA ALA A 90 14.98 -1.55 -2.75
C ALA A 90 14.44 -1.23 -4.16
N THR A 91 13.14 -0.98 -4.27
CA THR A 91 12.50 -0.50 -5.51
C THR A 91 13.09 0.84 -5.96
N ALA A 92 13.31 1.78 -5.04
CA ALA A 92 13.94 3.07 -5.31
C ALA A 92 15.37 2.93 -5.81
N PHE A 93 16.14 2.08 -5.15
CA PHE A 93 17.53 1.79 -5.50
C PHE A 93 17.63 1.24 -6.92
N LYS A 94 16.88 0.17 -7.24
CA LYS A 94 16.90 -0.43 -8.57
C LYS A 94 16.49 0.55 -9.66
N LEU A 95 15.44 1.33 -9.44
CA LEU A 95 15.00 2.36 -10.39
C LEU A 95 16.01 3.51 -10.59
N THR A 96 16.90 3.73 -9.63
CA THR A 96 17.95 4.75 -9.71
C THR A 96 19.21 4.21 -10.40
N VAL A 97 19.54 2.94 -10.16
CA VAL A 97 20.70 2.24 -10.73
C VAL A 97 20.48 1.80 -12.18
N ASP A 98 19.29 1.32 -12.52
CA ASP A 98 18.91 0.96 -13.90
C ASP A 98 18.74 2.24 -14.75
N LYS A 99 19.87 2.85 -15.10
CA LYS A 99 19.96 3.89 -16.12
C LYS A 99 19.62 3.24 -17.46
N VAL A 100 18.38 3.39 -17.90
CA VAL A 100 18.00 3.01 -19.26
C VAL A 100 18.72 3.95 -20.22
N GLY A 101 19.76 3.46 -20.89
CA GLY A 101 20.44 4.21 -21.96
C GLY A 101 19.42 4.65 -23.02
N GLY A 102 19.49 5.92 -23.45
CA GLY A 102 18.59 6.49 -24.45
C GLY A 102 17.30 7.13 -23.93
N MET A 103 17.08 7.19 -22.61
CA MET A 103 15.91 7.90 -22.05
C MET A 103 16.08 9.42 -22.00
N SER A 104 15.03 10.15 -22.38
CA SER A 104 14.95 11.61 -22.23
C SER A 104 15.06 12.03 -20.76
N GLN A 105 15.67 13.21 -20.52
CA GLN A 105 15.76 13.82 -19.19
C GLN A 105 14.37 14.01 -18.55
N SER A 106 13.34 14.31 -19.36
CA SER A 106 11.96 14.48 -18.89
C SER A 106 11.35 13.19 -18.33
N ASP A 107 11.61 12.05 -18.97
CA ASP A 107 11.09 10.75 -18.52
C ASP A 107 11.81 10.27 -17.25
N THR A 108 13.11 10.52 -17.16
CA THR A 108 13.91 10.24 -15.95
C THR A 108 13.38 11.04 -14.77
N HIS A 109 13.11 12.34 -14.96
CA HIS A 109 12.54 13.20 -13.92
C HIS A 109 11.12 12.76 -13.50
N ARG A 110 10.25 12.41 -14.47
CA ARG A 110 8.90 11.88 -14.19
C ARG A 110 8.94 10.59 -13.37
N ARG A 111 9.85 9.66 -13.70
CA ARG A 111 10.03 8.41 -12.95
C ARG A 111 10.50 8.64 -11.52
N ARG A 112 11.51 9.52 -11.32
CA ARG A 112 11.98 9.93 -9.99
C ARG A 112 10.88 10.56 -9.16
N LYS A 113 10.08 11.46 -9.75
CA LYS A 113 8.93 12.06 -9.07
C LYS A 113 7.91 10.99 -8.63
N LYS A 114 7.57 10.04 -9.51
CA LYS A 114 6.66 8.94 -9.17
C LYS A 114 7.21 8.07 -8.05
N LEU A 115 8.52 7.82 -8.05
CA LEU A 115 9.18 7.06 -6.99
C LEU A 115 9.09 7.76 -5.63
N VAL A 116 9.44 9.04 -5.58
CA VAL A 116 9.33 9.85 -4.35
C VAL A 116 7.89 9.86 -3.85
N LEU A 117 6.91 10.10 -4.72
CA LEU A 117 5.49 10.06 -4.34
C LEU A 117 5.07 8.70 -3.76
N MET A 118 5.49 7.59 -4.39
CA MET A 118 5.16 6.24 -3.90
C MET A 118 5.83 5.92 -2.56
N PHE A 119 7.05 6.39 -2.34
CA PHE A 119 7.76 6.23 -1.06
C PHE A 119 7.12 7.08 0.03
N THR A 120 6.88 8.36 -0.24
CA THR A 120 6.22 9.29 0.68
C THR A 120 4.83 8.80 1.07
N GLN A 121 4.04 8.28 0.12
CA GLN A 121 2.75 7.65 0.42
C GLN A 121 2.91 6.54 1.47
N SER A 122 3.84 5.59 1.25
CA SER A 122 4.02 4.47 2.18
C SER A 122 4.40 4.94 3.58
N VAL A 123 5.35 5.86 3.68
CA VAL A 123 5.79 6.39 4.97
C VAL A 123 4.64 7.07 5.71
N ILE A 124 3.83 7.87 5.01
CA ILE A 124 2.68 8.54 5.63
C ILE A 124 1.65 7.52 6.11
N GLN A 125 1.31 6.51 5.29
CA GLN A 125 0.35 5.46 5.66
C GLN A 125 0.84 4.66 6.87
N ASP A 126 2.11 4.25 6.88
CA ASP A 126 2.70 3.51 8.01
C ASP A 126 2.69 4.36 9.30
N CYS A 127 3.03 5.65 9.20
CA CYS A 127 2.95 6.57 10.35
C CYS A 127 1.51 6.73 10.87
N LEU A 128 0.52 6.85 10.00
CA LEU A 128 -0.89 6.95 10.39
C LEU A 128 -1.34 5.72 11.19
N HIS A 129 -0.99 4.51 10.75
CA HIS A 129 -1.32 3.28 11.47
C HIS A 129 -0.59 3.13 12.81
N VAL A 130 0.65 3.60 12.91
CA VAL A 130 1.38 3.63 14.19
C VAL A 130 0.74 4.63 15.16
N ILE A 131 0.35 5.82 14.68
CA ILE A 131 -0.36 6.81 15.51
C ILE A 131 -1.67 6.21 16.05
N ASP A 132 -2.42 5.49 15.22
CA ASP A 132 -3.65 4.83 15.65
C ASP A 132 -3.41 3.85 16.80
N LEU A 133 -2.41 2.97 16.64
CA LEU A 133 -2.00 2.01 17.67
C LEU A 133 -1.56 2.70 18.97
N VAL A 134 -0.81 3.80 18.87
CA VAL A 134 -0.38 4.57 20.05
C VAL A 134 -1.59 5.21 20.73
N ASN A 135 -2.52 5.75 19.95
CA ASN A 135 -3.75 6.34 20.48
C ASN A 135 -4.60 5.30 21.21
N SER A 136 -4.75 4.11 20.62
CA SER A 136 -5.56 3.02 21.13
C SER A 136 -4.94 2.20 22.25
N ILE A 137 -3.62 2.30 22.48
CA ILE A 137 -2.91 1.57 23.56
C ILE A 137 -2.56 2.49 24.73
N PHE A 138 -2.10 3.71 24.43
CA PHE A 138 -1.51 4.60 25.43
C PHE A 138 -2.34 5.86 25.65
N ILE A 139 -2.65 6.61 24.58
CA ILE A 139 -3.17 7.98 24.74
C ILE A 139 -4.53 7.98 25.40
N PHE A 140 -5.43 7.07 25.05
CA PHE A 140 -6.76 7.01 25.68
C PHE A 140 -6.71 6.80 27.20
N LYS A 141 -5.63 6.19 27.74
CA LYS A 141 -5.47 5.95 29.18
C LYS A 141 -4.98 7.17 29.96
N LEU A 142 -4.61 8.26 29.28
CA LEU A 142 -4.11 9.48 29.93
C LEU A 142 -5.21 10.25 30.68
N ASN A 143 -6.48 10.04 30.32
CA ASN A 143 -7.60 10.71 30.96
C ASN A 143 -8.85 9.81 30.93
N ASP A 144 -9.47 9.63 32.09
CA ASP A 144 -10.68 8.81 32.26
C ASP A 144 -11.96 9.51 31.79
N ALA A 145 -11.86 10.76 31.31
CA ALA A 145 -13.00 11.46 30.76
C ALA A 145 -13.54 10.74 29.50
N LEU A 146 -14.85 10.47 29.51
CA LEU A 146 -15.51 9.69 28.44
C LEU A 146 -15.32 10.29 27.04
N TRP A 147 -15.43 11.61 26.93
CA TRP A 147 -15.23 12.33 25.67
C TRP A 147 -13.81 12.17 25.15
N PHE A 148 -12.82 12.10 26.03
CA PHE A 148 -11.41 11.96 25.67
C PHE A 148 -11.13 10.56 25.12
N GLN A 149 -11.58 9.52 25.83
CA GLN A 149 -11.40 8.13 25.38
C GLN A 149 -12.14 7.85 24.06
N PHE A 150 -13.36 8.37 23.91
CA PHE A 150 -14.13 8.23 22.68
C PHE A 150 -13.44 8.88 21.47
N ILE A 151 -12.84 10.06 21.65
CA ILE A 151 -12.08 10.73 20.58
C ILE A 151 -10.85 9.91 20.17
N PHE A 152 -10.04 9.47 21.13
CA PHE A 152 -8.77 8.81 20.84
C PHE A 152 -8.88 7.34 20.44
N LEU A 153 -9.97 6.64 20.79
CA LEU A 153 -10.24 5.30 20.24
C LEU A 153 -11.08 5.37 18.96
N SER A 154 -12.30 5.87 19.04
CA SER A 154 -13.30 5.69 17.96
C SER A 154 -13.13 6.70 16.83
N ILE A 155 -13.03 8.00 17.16
CA ILE A 155 -12.89 9.05 16.14
C ILE A 155 -11.51 8.98 15.49
N SER A 156 -10.45 8.76 16.27
CA SER A 156 -9.09 8.55 15.77
C SER A 156 -9.04 7.43 14.74
N PHE A 157 -9.58 6.26 15.08
CA PHE A 157 -9.60 5.09 14.19
C PHE A 157 -10.29 5.37 12.85
N LEU A 158 -11.50 5.95 12.90
CA LEU A 158 -12.24 6.32 11.69
C LEU A 158 -11.51 7.37 10.85
N LEU A 159 -10.96 8.39 11.52
CA LEU A 159 -10.23 9.47 10.84
C LEU A 159 -8.96 8.94 10.18
N ILE A 160 -8.21 8.07 10.85
CA ILE A 160 -6.97 7.51 10.33
C ILE A 160 -7.24 6.65 9.10
N HIS A 161 -8.27 5.81 9.11
CA HIS A 161 -8.67 5.05 7.92
C HIS A 161 -9.16 5.94 6.78
N ALA A 162 -9.88 7.03 7.08
CA ALA A 162 -10.27 8.01 6.08
C ALA A 162 -9.04 8.73 5.48
N LEU A 163 -8.07 9.11 6.32
CA LEU A 163 -6.81 9.75 5.92
C LEU A 163 -5.94 8.80 5.09
N ASP A 164 -5.89 7.51 5.42
CA ASP A 164 -5.18 6.50 4.63
C ASP A 164 -5.72 6.45 3.18
N GLY A 165 -7.05 6.42 3.02
CA GLY A 165 -7.71 6.51 1.72
C GLY A 165 -7.44 7.85 1.00
N PHE A 166 -7.44 8.96 1.74
CA PHE A 166 -7.14 10.28 1.19
C PHE A 166 -5.69 10.39 0.69
N VAL A 167 -4.73 9.87 1.44
CA VAL A 167 -3.31 9.80 1.05
C VAL A 167 -3.17 9.00 -0.24
N MET A 168 -3.86 7.86 -0.38
CA MET A 168 -3.87 7.12 -1.64
C MET A 168 -4.38 7.96 -2.82
N LEU A 169 -5.49 8.69 -2.65
CA LEU A 169 -6.03 9.57 -3.70
C LEU A 169 -5.07 10.70 -4.08
N TYR A 170 -4.47 11.36 -3.09
CA TYR A 170 -3.56 12.49 -3.33
C TYR A 170 -2.28 12.07 -4.08
N PHE A 171 -1.67 10.94 -3.69
CA PHE A 171 -0.42 10.48 -4.28
C PHE A 171 -0.61 9.68 -5.59
N HIS A 172 -1.82 9.18 -5.88
CA HIS A 172 -2.14 8.49 -7.13
C HIS A 172 -3.20 9.24 -7.95
N PRO A 173 -2.79 10.26 -8.75
CA PRO A 173 -3.70 11.00 -9.62
C PRO A 173 -4.41 10.12 -10.67
N GLU A 174 -3.83 8.96 -11.01
CA GLU A 174 -4.40 7.96 -11.93
C GLU A 174 -5.65 7.27 -11.34
N VAL A 175 -5.87 7.35 -10.02
CA VAL A 175 -7.00 6.76 -9.29
C VAL A 175 -8.15 7.76 -9.14
N HIS A 176 -7.97 9.01 -9.60
CA HIS A 176 -9.04 10.01 -9.52
C HIS A 176 -10.29 9.55 -10.29
N PRO A 177 -11.48 9.61 -9.69
CA PRO A 177 -12.71 9.33 -10.40
C PRO A 177 -12.88 10.31 -11.58
N LYS A 178 -13.54 9.85 -12.66
CA LYS A 178 -13.78 10.66 -13.86
C LYS A 178 -14.47 12.00 -13.58
N CYS A 179 -15.24 12.10 -12.49
CA CYS A 179 -15.85 13.35 -12.03
C CYS A 179 -14.85 14.42 -11.55
N LEU A 180 -13.65 14.04 -11.09
CA LEU A 180 -12.59 14.96 -10.69
C LEU A 180 -11.57 15.24 -11.82
N HIS A 181 -11.73 14.59 -12.98
CA HIS A 181 -11.00 14.96 -14.20
C HIS A 181 -11.60 16.24 -14.79
N GLY A 182 -11.38 17.38 -14.12
CA GLY A 182 -11.57 18.69 -14.72
C GLY A 182 -10.83 18.73 -16.06
N LYS A 183 -11.50 19.26 -17.10
CA LYS A 183 -11.00 19.51 -18.47
C LYS A 183 -9.50 19.87 -18.48
N GLY A 184 -8.60 18.89 -18.60
CA GLY A 184 -7.19 19.25 -18.42
C GLY A 184 -6.16 18.15 -18.31
N ARG A 185 -6.28 17.03 -19.04
CA ARG A 185 -5.09 16.25 -19.47
C ARG A 185 -5.48 15.16 -20.46
N LYS A 186 -5.39 15.47 -21.76
CA LYS A 186 -5.18 14.44 -22.77
C LYS A 186 -3.75 13.95 -22.62
N THR A 187 -3.51 12.92 -21.81
CA THR A 187 -2.24 12.20 -21.86
C THR A 187 -2.24 11.42 -23.18
N SER A 188 -1.60 11.98 -24.21
CA SER A 188 -1.30 11.23 -25.42
C SER A 188 -0.32 10.12 -25.04
N SER A 189 -0.85 8.91 -24.82
CA SER A 189 -0.03 7.70 -24.82
C SER A 189 0.52 7.51 -26.23
N LYS A 190 1.65 8.16 -26.54
CA LYS A 190 2.49 7.70 -27.64
C LYS A 190 3.06 6.36 -27.21
N ILE A 191 2.48 5.28 -27.71
CA ILE A 191 3.11 3.97 -27.75
C ILE A 191 4.41 4.18 -28.54
N VAL A 192 5.54 4.24 -27.84
CA VAL A 192 6.85 4.21 -28.47
C VAL A 192 7.14 2.74 -28.74
N THR A 193 6.86 2.30 -29.97
CA THR A 193 7.37 1.04 -30.50
C THR A 193 8.88 1.20 -30.64
N ILE A 194 9.64 0.60 -29.72
CA ILE A 194 11.09 0.46 -29.86
C ILE A 194 11.29 -0.58 -30.97
N ALA A 195 11.50 -0.11 -32.20
CA ALA A 195 11.96 -0.97 -33.28
C ALA A 195 13.41 -1.37 -32.99
N THR A 196 13.63 -2.65 -32.73
CA THR A 196 14.96 -3.27 -32.69
C THR A 196 15.62 -3.09 -34.06
N PRO A 197 16.87 -2.62 -34.17
CA PRO A 197 17.54 -2.56 -35.46
C PRO A 197 17.94 -3.99 -35.87
N THR A 198 17.11 -4.64 -36.68
CA THR A 198 17.52 -5.85 -37.39
C THR A 198 18.35 -5.45 -38.59
N PHE A 199 19.61 -5.89 -38.55
CA PHE A 199 20.54 -5.97 -39.66
C PHE A 199 19.85 -6.42 -40.97
N HIS A 200 20.12 -5.67 -42.04
CA HIS A 200 20.15 -6.05 -43.46
C HIS A 200 19.19 -7.15 -43.96
N GLY A 201 18.18 -6.76 -44.74
CA GLY A 201 17.41 -7.69 -45.58
C GLY A 201 16.15 -7.05 -46.17
N ASP A 202 16.05 -7.08 -47.49
CA ASP A 202 15.01 -6.48 -48.33
C ASP A 202 13.52 -6.73 -47.96
N ARG A 203 12.73 -5.69 -48.30
CA ARG A 203 11.37 -5.69 -48.90
C ARG A 203 10.06 -5.78 -48.09
N LYS A 204 9.23 -4.79 -48.45
CA LYS A 204 7.77 -4.73 -48.67
C LYS A 204 6.86 -4.60 -47.45
N VAL A 205 6.55 -3.33 -47.17
CA VAL A 205 5.36 -2.86 -46.44
C VAL A 205 4.10 -3.30 -47.19
N THR A 206 3.22 -4.05 -46.52
CA THR A 206 1.84 -4.27 -46.96
C THR A 206 0.93 -3.77 -45.86
N THR A 207 0.21 -2.68 -46.12
CA THR A 207 -0.80 -2.09 -45.25
C THR A 207 -2.07 -2.93 -45.34
N VAL A 208 -2.59 -3.42 -44.21
CA VAL A 208 -3.97 -3.94 -44.14
C VAL A 208 -4.71 -3.13 -43.10
N MET A 209 -5.74 -2.45 -43.57
CA MET A 209 -6.68 -1.62 -42.83
C MET A 209 -7.92 -2.48 -42.55
N TYR A 210 -8.30 -2.66 -41.29
CA TYR A 210 -9.67 -2.87 -40.81
C TYR A 210 -9.75 -2.44 -39.35
#